data_AF-A0A015IBD4-F1
#
_entry.id   AF-A0A015IBD4-F1
#
_cell.length_a   1.000
_cell.length_b   1.000
_cell.length_c   1.000
_cell.angle_alpha   90.00
_cell.angle_beta   90.00
_cell.angle_gamma   90.00
#
_symmetry.space_group_name_H-M   'P 1'
#
loop_
_entity.id
_entity.type
_entity.pdbx_description
1 polymer ?
#
loop_
_entity_poly.entity_id
_entity_poly.type
_entity_poly.pdbx_seq_one_letter_code
_entity_poly.pdbx_strand_id
1 'polypeptide(L)'
;MGEKLVKGLMKEIATITEIDCDKRKFTNHSGRKTFIQISKSEGISDNDVMSVSWHKNPHSLAYYERPKSILQQNTLSQINSLIYNGKKRIAPVVLM
;
A
#
# COMPACT_ATOMS: atom_id res chain seq x y z
N MET A 1 -12.85 20.65 -1.72
CA MET A 1 -14.20 20.03 -1.65
C MET A 1 -14.18 18.57 -2.11
N GLY A 2 -13.58 18.24 -3.27
CA GLY A 2 -13.55 16.86 -3.80
C GLY A 2 -12.83 15.80 -2.95
N GLU A 3 -11.68 16.11 -2.34
CA GLU A 3 -10.95 15.13 -1.51
C GLU A 3 -11.77 14.60 -0.33
N LYS A 4 -12.53 15.48 0.34
CA LYS A 4 -13.40 15.10 1.46
C LYS A 4 -14.54 14.19 1.00
N LEU A 5 -15.11 14.45 -0.18
CA LEU A 5 -16.15 13.63 -0.79
C LEU A 5 -15.62 12.23 -1.15
N VAL A 6 -14.46 12.15 -1.82
CA VAL A 6 -13.84 10.86 -2.17
C VAL A 6 -13.49 10.05 -0.92
N LYS A 7 -12.96 10.70 0.12
CA LYS A 7 -12.71 10.05 1.41
C LYS A 7 -13.99 9.54 2.07
N GLY A 8 -15.10 10.28 1.97
CA GLY A 8 -16.41 9.85 2.46
C GLY A 8 -16.89 8.60 1.73
N LEU A 9 -16.88 8.64 0.39
CA LEU A 9 -17.29 7.51 -0.47
C LEU A 9 -16.46 6.25 -0.20
N MET A 10 -15.14 6.40 -0.03
CA MET A 10 -14.25 5.27 0.27
C MET A 10 -14.55 4.61 1.62
N LYS A 11 -14.97 5.39 2.63
CA LYS A 11 -15.42 4.84 3.91
C LYS A 11 -16.75 4.12 3.77
N GLU A 12 -17.69 4.70 3.03
CA GLU A 12 -19.00 4.11 2.78
C GLU A 12 -18.89 2.76 2.06
N ILE A 13 -18.07 2.68 1.00
CA ILE A 13 -17.77 1.42 0.31
C ILE A 13 -17.21 0.40 1.31
N ALA A 14 -16.20 0.78 2.11
CA ALA A 14 -15.61 -0.12 3.07
C ALA A 14 -16.61 -0.64 4.12
N THR A 15 -17.52 0.22 4.59
CA THR A 15 -18.60 -0.16 5.49
C THR A 15 -19.57 -1.15 4.84
N ILE A 16 -20.01 -0.88 3.60
CA ILE A 16 -20.93 -1.76 2.87
C ILE A 16 -20.29 -3.13 2.57
N THR A 17 -19.00 -3.15 2.27
CA THR A 17 -18.26 -4.40 1.98
C THR A 17 -17.71 -5.08 3.24
N GLU A 18 -18.06 -4.60 4.43
CA GLU A 18 -17.60 -5.15 5.72
C GLU A 18 -16.07 -5.23 5.83
N ILE A 19 -15.36 -4.31 5.16
CA ILE A 19 -13.90 -4.22 5.27
C ILE A 19 -13.59 -3.58 6.63
N ASP A 20 -12.94 -4.37 7.49
CA ASP A 20 -12.42 -3.88 8.77
C ASP A 20 -11.40 -2.75 8.54
N CYS A 21 -11.84 -1.54 8.81
CA CYS A 21 -11.03 -0.33 8.80
C CYS A 21 -10.54 0.05 10.20
N ASP A 22 -10.94 -0.67 11.25
CA ASP A 22 -10.50 -0.38 12.60
C ASP A 22 -9.00 -0.65 12.71
N LYS A 23 -8.30 0.28 13.37
CA LYS A 23 -6.83 0.27 13.51
C LYS A 23 -6.04 0.38 12.18
N ARG A 24 -6.70 0.61 11.03
CA ARG A 24 -6.05 0.78 9.72
C ARG A 24 -6.38 2.12 9.10
N LYS A 25 -5.36 2.87 8.68
CA LYS A 25 -5.57 4.15 7.98
C LYS A 25 -5.85 3.89 6.50
N PHE A 26 -7.14 3.81 6.13
CA PHE A 26 -7.54 3.75 4.73
C PHE A 26 -7.49 5.15 4.08
N THR A 27 -6.59 5.30 3.11
CA THR A 27 -6.37 6.52 2.34
C THR A 27 -6.41 6.22 0.84
N ASN A 28 -6.63 7.24 0.02
CA ASN A 28 -6.54 7.12 -1.44
C ASN A 28 -5.18 6.54 -1.86
N HIS A 29 -4.10 6.94 -1.18
CA HIS A 29 -2.76 6.41 -1.44
C HIS A 29 -2.65 4.91 -1.13
N SER A 30 -3.16 4.45 0.01
CA SER A 30 -3.18 3.01 0.32
C SER A 30 -4.07 2.21 -0.62
N GLY A 31 -5.19 2.78 -1.07
CA GLY A 31 -6.05 2.15 -2.08
C GLY A 31 -5.33 1.98 -3.42
N ARG A 32 -4.68 3.05 -3.92
CA ARG A 32 -3.84 3.01 -5.13
C ARG A 32 -2.71 1.98 -5.01
N LYS A 33 -2.05 1.91 -3.84
CA LYS A 33 -1.02 0.92 -3.56
C LYS A 33 -1.55 -0.51 -3.68
N THR A 34 -2.66 -0.82 -3.01
CA THR A 34 -3.28 -2.14 -3.05
C THR A 34 -3.70 -2.52 -4.47
N PHE A 35 -4.34 -1.59 -5.18
CA PHE A 35 -4.75 -1.78 -6.58
C PHE A 35 -3.57 -2.20 -7.47
N ILE A 36 -2.47 -1.43 -7.45
CA ILE A 36 -1.29 -1.75 -8.27
C ILE A 36 -0.68 -3.10 -7.89
N GLN A 37 -0.60 -3.39 -6.59
CA GLN A 37 -0.01 -4.63 -6.11
C GLN A 37 -0.80 -5.86 -6.55
N ILE A 38 -2.13 -5.79 -6.53
CA ILE A 38 -3.01 -6.86 -7.00
C ILE A 38 -2.90 -6.99 -8.52
N SER A 39 -3.02 -5.89 -9.27
CA SER A 39 -2.92 -5.93 -10.74
C SER A 39 -1.62 -6.58 -11.22
N LYS A 40 -0.49 -6.26 -10.57
CA LYS A 40 0.80 -6.89 -10.88
C LYS A 40 0.86 -8.37 -10.45
N SER A 41 0.21 -8.78 -9.36
CA SER A 41 0.17 -10.20 -8.96
C SER A 41 -0.68 -11.05 -9.89
N GLU A 42 -1.73 -10.46 -10.48
CA GLU A 42 -2.57 -11.10 -11.52
C GLU A 42 -1.89 -11.12 -12.90
N GLY A 43 -0.65 -10.60 -13.03
CA GLY A 43 0.11 -10.63 -14.27
C GLY A 43 -0.26 -9.55 -15.29
N ILE A 44 -1.03 -8.52 -14.88
CA ILE A 44 -1.34 -7.38 -15.76
C ILE A 44 -0.05 -6.64 -16.11
N SER A 45 0.09 -6.25 -17.38
CA SER A 45 1.30 -5.60 -17.88
C SER A 45 1.54 -4.25 -17.18
N ASP A 46 2.82 -3.90 -16.96
CA ASP A 46 3.18 -2.62 -16.34
C ASP A 46 2.63 -1.44 -17.16
N ASN A 47 2.56 -1.54 -18.50
CA ASN A 47 1.98 -0.51 -19.36
C ASN A 47 0.48 -0.27 -19.06
N ASP A 48 -0.30 -1.35 -18.92
CA ASP A 48 -1.73 -1.24 -18.64
C ASP A 48 -1.96 -0.69 -17.23
N VAL A 49 -1.22 -1.20 -16.24
CA VAL A 49 -1.29 -0.71 -14.86
C VAL A 49 -0.90 0.76 -14.78
N MET A 50 0.14 1.19 -15.51
CA MET A 50 0.55 2.59 -15.57
C MET A 50 -0.51 3.49 -16.19
N SER A 51 -1.14 3.03 -17.28
CA SER A 51 -2.22 3.76 -17.96
C SER A 51 -3.38 4.07 -17.02
N VAL A 52 -3.90 3.05 -16.32
CA VAL A 52 -5.06 3.21 -15.42
C VAL A 52 -4.71 3.89 -14.10
N SER A 53 -3.48 3.72 -13.61
CA SER A 53 -3.02 4.36 -12.37
C SER A 53 -2.40 5.74 -12.58
N TRP A 54 -2.29 6.22 -13.83
CA TRP A 54 -1.67 7.48 -14.20
C TRP A 54 -0.22 7.63 -13.72
N HIS A 55 0.57 6.56 -13.83
CA HIS A 55 2.01 6.65 -13.62
C HIS A 55 2.71 7.02 -14.93
N LYS A 56 3.52 8.09 -14.90
CA LYS A 56 4.24 8.59 -16.07
C LYS A 56 5.54 7.85 -16.36
N ASN A 57 6.07 7.13 -15.38
CA ASN A 57 7.34 6.42 -15.52
C ASN A 57 7.29 5.04 -14.83
N PRO A 58 7.97 4.03 -15.39
CA PRO A 58 7.97 2.67 -14.85
C PRO A 58 8.70 2.57 -13.50
N HIS A 59 9.70 3.43 -13.27
CA HIS A 59 10.44 3.46 -12.02
C HIS A 59 9.55 3.75 -10.80
N SER A 60 8.56 4.64 -10.96
CA SER A 60 7.57 4.95 -9.92
C SER A 60 6.63 3.78 -9.64
N LEU A 61 6.41 2.90 -10.62
CA LEU A 61 5.63 1.67 -10.45
C LEU A 61 6.44 0.58 -9.73
N ALA A 62 7.77 0.56 -9.88
CA ALA A 62 8.65 -0.43 -9.24
C ALA A 62 8.60 -0.35 -7.69
N TYR A 63 8.26 0.80 -7.10
CA TYR A 63 8.07 0.92 -5.65
C TYR A 63 6.93 0.06 -5.09
N TYR A 64 6.03 -0.41 -5.95
CA TYR A 64 4.89 -1.24 -5.56
C TYR A 64 5.21 -2.73 -5.62
N GLU A 65 6.36 -3.14 -6.19
CA GLU A 65 6.77 -4.53 -6.31
C GLU A 65 6.77 -5.22 -4.93
N ARG A 66 6.07 -6.36 -4.82
CA ARG A 66 6.13 -7.20 -3.61
C ARG A 66 7.19 -8.30 -3.78
N PRO A 67 7.80 -8.76 -2.67
CA PRO A 67 8.65 -9.94 -2.66
C PRO A 67 7.98 -11.13 -3.36
N LYS A 68 8.61 -11.64 -4.42
CA LYS A 68 8.07 -12.72 -5.25
C LYS A 68 8.54 -14.10 -4.81
N SER A 69 9.69 -14.17 -4.12
CA SER A 69 10.24 -15.43 -3.62
C SER A 69 10.12 -15.56 -2.11
N ILE A 70 10.02 -16.81 -1.63
CA ILE A 70 10.03 -17.15 -0.20
C ILE A 70 11.29 -16.59 0.46
N LEU A 71 12.43 -16.62 -0.24
CA LEU A 71 13.68 -16.03 0.24
C LEU A 71 13.54 -14.53 0.50
N GLN A 72 13.01 -13.76 -0.46
CA GLN A 72 12.80 -12.32 -0.29
C GLN A 72 11.82 -12.02 0.85
N GLN A 73 10.76 -12.82 1.00
CA GLN A 73 9.80 -12.67 2.09
C GLN A 73 10.44 -12.94 3.46
N ASN A 74 11.23 -14.01 3.57
CA ASN A 74 11.94 -14.37 4.80
C ASN A 74 13.00 -13.32 5.16
N THR A 75 13.78 -12.84 4.20
CA THR A 75 14.76 -11.77 4.41
C THR A 75 14.08 -10.47 4.86
N LEU A 76 12.97 -10.09 4.23
CA LEU A 76 12.22 -8.90 4.64
C LEU A 76 11.65 -9.04 6.05
N SER A 77 11.14 -10.22 6.41
CA SER A 77 10.64 -10.52 7.76
C SER A 77 11.75 -10.39 8.81
N GLN A 78 12.94 -10.92 8.53
CA GLN A 78 14.12 -10.80 9.40
C GLN A 78 14.55 -9.33 9.57
N ILE A 79 14.63 -8.56 8.48
CA ILE A 79 14.97 -7.12 8.53
C ILE A 79 13.94 -6.36 9.37
N ASN A 80 12.65 -6.60 9.17
CA ASN A 80 11.60 -5.97 9.95
C ASN A 80 11.73 -6.34 11.44
N SER A 81 11.95 -7.61 11.76
CA SER A 81 12.19 -8.07 13.13
C SER A 81 13.35 -7.31 13.77
N LEU A 82 14.48 -7.12 13.07
CA LEU A 82 15.62 -6.35 13.58
C LEU A 82 15.27 -4.87 13.82
N ILE A 83 14.55 -4.23 12.89
CA ILE A 83 14.16 -2.82 13.00
C ILE A 83 13.18 -2.60 14.17
N TYR A 84 12.22 -3.51 14.36
CA TYR A 84 11.18 -3.35 15.37
C TYR A 84 11.58 -3.89 16.75
N ASN A 85 12.34 -4.98 16.83
CA ASN A 85 12.85 -5.53 18.09
C ASN A 85 14.09 -4.77 18.60
N GLY A 86 14.87 -4.14 17.71
CA GLY A 86 15.96 -3.23 18.09
C GLY A 86 15.48 -1.88 18.66
N LYS A 87 14.20 -1.55 18.51
CA LYS A 87 13.58 -0.29 18.96
C LYS A 87 12.84 -0.41 20.30
N LYS A 88 13.45 -1.01 21.33
CA LYS A 88 13.08 -0.60 22.69
C LYS A 88 13.53 0.86 22.89
N ARG A 89 12.55 1.77 22.85
CA ARG A 89 12.58 3.22 23.10
C ARG A 89 13.30 4.09 22.05
N ILE A 90 12.57 4.49 21.00
CA ILE A 90 12.54 5.91 20.61
C ILE A 90 11.11 6.21 20.16
N ALA A 91 10.48 7.20 20.80
CA ALA A 91 9.09 7.59 20.56
C ALA A 91 8.83 7.91 19.07
N PRO A 92 7.60 7.70 18.56
CA PRO A 92 7.29 8.02 17.19
C PRO A 92 7.41 9.54 16.99
N VAL A 93 8.33 9.96 16.13
CA VAL A 93 8.31 11.31 15.57
C VAL A 93 7.06 11.38 14.69
N VAL A 94 6.03 12.04 15.22
CA VAL A 94 4.88 12.51 14.46
C VAL A 94 5.42 13.58 13.51
N LEU A 95 5.45 13.28 12.22
CA LEU A 95 5.68 14.30 11.19
C LEU A 95 4.39 15.10 11.06
N MET A 96 4.38 16.30 11.66
CA MET A 96 3.38 17.35 11.44
C MET A 96 3.59 18.01 10.07
#